data_AF-A0A0D8Y1X9-F1
#
_entry.id   AF-A0A0D8Y1X9-F1
#
_cell.length_a   1.000
_cell.length_b   1.000
_cell.length_c   1.000
_cell.angle_alpha   90.00
_cell.angle_beta   90.00
_cell.angle_gamma   90.00
#
_symmetry.space_group_name_H-M   'P 1'
#
loop_
_entity.id
_entity.type
_entity.pdbx_description
1 polymer ?
#
loop_
_entity_poly.entity_id
_entity_poly.type
_entity_poly.pdbx_seq_one_letter_code
_entity_poly.pdbx_strand_id
1 'polypeptide(L)'
;MSKTFYNIITLSSLISLLHCAYSAAQHRSYLRLTEQPFVSLPADVLAQTLISLVALIYGASHVAGEFQHIKSDPNRDRSWDEAASCMSFITFEHRGKAMSPAHAVVRQRTEEVAQVYFRVILL
;
A
#
# COMPACT_ATOMS: atom_id res chain seq x y z
N MET A 1 -17.14 -6.78 -5.52
CA MET A 1 -17.12 -7.10 -4.06
C MET A 1 -16.04 -6.26 -3.40
N SER A 2 -16.29 -5.69 -2.22
CA SER A 2 -15.28 -4.88 -1.52
C SER A 2 -14.05 -5.71 -1.19
N LYS A 3 -12.84 -5.16 -1.37
CA LYS A 3 -11.57 -5.80 -0.95
C LYS A 3 -11.62 -6.26 0.52
N THR A 4 -12.35 -5.54 1.36
CA THR A 4 -12.58 -5.88 2.76
C THR A 4 -13.27 -7.24 2.95
N PHE A 5 -14.16 -7.63 2.04
CA PHE A 5 -14.86 -8.91 2.12
C PHE A 5 -13.90 -10.11 1.97
N TYR A 6 -13.03 -10.07 0.96
CA TYR A 6 -12.03 -11.11 0.75
C TYR A 6 -11.00 -11.16 1.90
N ASN A 7 -10.64 -10.01 2.48
CA ASN A 7 -9.79 -9.96 3.66
C ASN A 7 -10.43 -10.63 4.89
N ILE A 8 -11.76 -10.50 5.07
CA ILE A 8 -12.46 -11.18 6.17
C ILE A 8 -12.47 -12.69 5.93
N ILE A 9 -12.69 -13.13 4.68
CA ILE A 9 -12.65 -14.55 4.32
C ILE A 9 -11.26 -15.14 4.56
N THR A 10 -10.18 -14.46 4.16
CA THR A 10 -8.82 -14.95 4.42
C THR A 10 -8.51 -15.04 5.90
N LEU A 11 -8.86 -14.03 6.68
CA LEU A 11 -8.65 -14.01 8.14
C LEU A 11 -9.42 -15.13 8.84
N SER A 12 -10.70 -15.31 8.53
CA SER A 12 -11.51 -16.39 9.11
C SER A 12 -10.98 -17.77 8.74
N SER A 13 -10.49 -17.95 7.51
CA SER A 13 -9.88 -19.21 7.05
C SER A 13 -8.57 -19.50 7.78
N LEU A 14 -7.73 -18.48 8.03
CA LEU A 14 -6.50 -18.63 8.81
C LEU A 14 -6.79 -19.04 10.26
N ILE A 15 -7.77 -18.41 10.91
CA ILE A 15 -8.15 -18.74 12.28
C ILE A 15 -8.68 -20.19 12.36
N SER A 16 -9.52 -20.58 11.40
CA SER A 16 -10.03 -21.96 11.32
C SER A 16 -8.90 -22.99 11.11
N LEU A 17 -7.93 -22.69 10.23
CA LEU A 17 -6.79 -23.56 9.97
C LEU A 17 -5.88 -23.68 11.20
N LEU A 18 -5.69 -22.58 11.94
CA LEU A 18 -4.94 -22.56 13.20
C LEU A 18 -5.63 -23.43 14.27
N HIS A 19 -6.95 -23.31 14.42
CA HIS A 19 -7.73 -24.14 15.33
C HIS A 19 -7.60 -25.63 14.98
N CYS A 20 -7.63 -25.94 13.69
CA CYS A 20 -7.48 -27.30 13.20
C CYS A 20 -6.08 -27.87 13.48
N ALA A 21 -5.03 -27.06 13.27
CA ALA A 21 -3.66 -27.42 13.60
C ALA A 21 -3.48 -27.65 15.12
N TYR A 22 -4.09 -26.82 15.95
CA TYR A 22 -4.09 -27.00 17.40
C TYR A 22 -4.76 -28.32 17.80
N SER A 23 -5.94 -28.61 17.27
CA SER A 23 -6.67 -29.86 17.52
C SER A 23 -5.85 -31.09 17.10
N ALA A 24 -5.20 -31.04 15.94
CA ALA A 24 -4.35 -32.12 15.46
C ALA A 24 -3.08 -32.32 16.33
N ALA A 25 -2.44 -31.23 16.75
CA ALA A 25 -1.28 -31.27 17.64
C ALA A 25 -1.66 -31.84 19.01
N GLN A 26 -2.80 -31.41 19.57
CA GLN A 26 -3.31 -31.91 20.84
C GLN A 26 -3.64 -33.40 20.75
N HIS A 27 -4.31 -33.84 19.68
CA HIS A 27 -4.64 -35.25 19.47
C HIS A 27 -3.37 -36.12 19.41
N ARG A 28 -2.32 -35.66 18.72
CA ARG A 28 -1.04 -36.36 18.66
C ARG A 28 -0.34 -36.42 20.01
N SER A 29 -0.39 -35.36 20.81
CA SER A 29 0.15 -35.34 22.16
C SER A 29 -0.63 -36.28 23.09
N TYR A 30 -1.95 -36.30 23.00
CA TYR A 30 -2.81 -37.19 23.79
C TYR A 30 -2.51 -38.67 23.53
N LEU A 31 -2.36 -39.07 22.27
CA LEU A 31 -2.00 -40.45 21.90
C LEU A 31 -0.61 -40.86 22.42
N ARG A 32 0.36 -39.93 22.44
CA ARG A 32 1.67 -40.16 23.04
C ARG A 32 1.60 -40.39 24.56
N LEU A 33 0.75 -39.64 25.27
CA LEU A 33 0.58 -39.79 26.72
C LEU A 33 -0.13 -41.09 27.10
N THR A 34 -1.01 -41.58 26.24
CA THR A 34 -1.86 -42.75 26.52
C THR A 34 -1.27 -44.06 25.98
N GLU A 35 -0.05 -44.02 25.41
CA GLU A 35 0.63 -45.13 24.75
C GLU A 35 -0.21 -45.86 23.69
N GLN A 36 -1.22 -45.17 23.15
CA GLN A 36 -2.12 -45.73 22.13
C GLN A 36 -1.46 -45.63 20.74
N PRO A 37 -1.59 -46.65 19.88
CA PRO A 37 -1.08 -46.60 18.52
C PRO A 37 -1.82 -45.50 17.72
N PHE A 38 -1.07 -44.73 16.93
CA PHE A 38 -1.65 -43.70 16.07
C PHE A 38 -2.33 -44.37 14.86
N VAL A 39 -3.66 -44.50 14.90
CA VAL A 39 -4.42 -45.16 13.83
C VAL A 39 -4.83 -44.18 12.74
N SER A 40 -5.43 -43.04 13.10
CA SER A 40 -5.84 -41.99 12.15
C SER A 40 -6.22 -40.70 12.87
N LEU A 41 -6.05 -39.56 12.20
CA LEU A 41 -6.62 -38.29 12.67
C LEU A 41 -8.15 -38.30 12.50
N PRO A 42 -8.93 -37.71 13.42
CA PRO A 42 -10.39 -37.62 13.27
C PRO A 42 -10.78 -37.04 11.92
N ALA A 43 -11.68 -37.72 11.20
CA ALA A 43 -12.08 -37.35 9.84
C ALA A 43 -12.67 -35.93 9.76
N ASP A 44 -13.34 -35.47 10.82
CA ASP A 44 -13.92 -34.13 10.91
C ASP A 44 -12.83 -33.03 10.89
N VAL A 45 -11.74 -33.24 11.65
CA VAL A 45 -10.58 -32.32 11.66
C VAL A 45 -9.90 -32.32 10.30
N LEU A 46 -9.79 -33.48 9.66
CA LEU A 46 -9.22 -33.58 8.31
C LEU A 46 -10.09 -32.83 7.28
N ALA A 47 -11.40 -33.03 7.27
CA ALA A 47 -12.32 -32.32 6.39
C ALA A 47 -12.28 -30.80 6.62
N GLN A 48 -12.26 -30.37 7.89
CA GLN A 48 -12.14 -28.96 8.27
C GLN A 48 -10.82 -28.33 7.77
N THR A 49 -9.68 -29.03 7.87
CA THR A 49 -8.40 -28.55 7.31
C THR A 49 -8.48 -28.34 5.80
N LEU A 50 -9.08 -29.29 5.07
CA LEU A 50 -9.17 -29.21 3.61
C LEU A 50 -10.06 -28.05 3.16
N ILE A 51 -11.23 -27.89 3.79
CA ILE A 51 -12.16 -26.81 3.46
C ILE A 51 -11.53 -25.44 3.78
N SER A 52 -10.91 -25.31 4.96
CA SER A 52 -10.24 -24.05 5.35
C SER A 52 -9.03 -23.73 4.47
N LEU A 53 -8.28 -24.75 4.01
CA LEU A 53 -7.17 -24.57 3.08
C LEU A 53 -7.65 -24.06 1.71
N VAL A 54 -8.70 -24.65 1.15
CA VAL A 54 -9.27 -24.20 -0.13
C VAL A 54 -9.81 -22.77 -0.02
N ALA A 55 -10.52 -22.46 1.07
CA ALA A 55 -11.02 -21.12 1.33
C ALA A 55 -9.88 -20.09 1.49
N LEU A 56 -8.78 -20.49 2.15
CA LEU A 56 -7.60 -19.65 2.31
C LEU A 56 -6.92 -19.35 0.97
N ILE A 57 -6.73 -20.36 0.12
CA ILE A 57 -6.14 -20.18 -1.23
C ILE A 57 -7.02 -19.25 -2.05
N TYR A 58 -8.34 -19.47 -2.04
CA TYR A 58 -9.29 -18.64 -2.77
C TYR A 58 -9.31 -17.18 -2.27
N GLY A 59 -9.29 -16.98 -0.96
CA GLY A 59 -9.21 -15.63 -0.40
C GLY A 59 -7.88 -14.96 -0.74
N ALA A 60 -6.76 -15.67 -0.58
CA ALA A 60 -5.42 -15.13 -0.80
C ALA A 60 -5.19 -14.72 -2.26
N SER A 61 -5.72 -15.48 -3.22
CA SER A 61 -5.64 -15.12 -4.64
C SER A 61 -6.36 -13.80 -4.95
N HIS A 62 -7.50 -13.53 -4.30
CA HIS A 62 -8.22 -12.26 -4.48
C HIS A 62 -7.55 -11.09 -3.75
N VAL A 63 -6.86 -11.36 -2.63
CA VAL A 63 -6.08 -10.34 -1.90
C VAL A 63 -4.84 -9.90 -2.68
N ALA A 64 -4.22 -10.81 -3.44
CA ALA A 64 -3.05 -10.50 -4.29
C ALA A 64 -3.33 -9.41 -5.35
N GLY A 65 -4.61 -9.17 -5.65
CA GLY A 65 -5.06 -8.08 -6.51
C GLY A 65 -5.12 -8.46 -7.99
N GLU A 66 -5.81 -7.62 -8.75
CA GLU A 66 -6.00 -7.81 -10.18
C GLU A 66 -4.72 -7.51 -10.95
N PHE A 67 -4.42 -8.35 -11.95
CA PHE A 67 -3.33 -8.09 -12.87
C PHE A 67 -3.57 -6.77 -13.60
N GLN A 68 -2.60 -5.86 -13.48
CA GLN A 68 -2.62 -4.62 -14.27
C GLN A 68 -2.20 -4.95 -15.71
N HIS A 69 -2.98 -4.49 -16.67
CA HIS A 69 -2.63 -4.64 -18.07
C HIS A 69 -1.36 -3.84 -18.37
N ILE A 70 -0.35 -4.50 -18.95
CA ILE A 70 0.90 -3.84 -19.38
C ILE A 70 0.56 -2.93 -20.56
N LYS A 71 0.47 -1.62 -20.32
CA LYS A 71 0.28 -0.63 -21.40
C LYS A 71 1.60 -0.45 -22.15
N SER A 72 1.56 -0.46 -23.48
CA SER A 72 2.71 -0.17 -24.33
C SER A 72 3.22 1.27 -24.17
N ASP A 73 2.30 2.21 -23.90
CA ASP A 73 2.61 3.56 -23.45
C ASP A 73 1.96 3.78 -22.07
N PRO A 74 2.75 3.87 -21.00
CA PRO A 74 2.21 4.08 -19.65
C PRO A 74 1.51 5.44 -19.49
N ASN A 75 1.74 6.39 -20.41
CA ASN A 75 1.27 7.76 -20.31
C ASN A 75 0.25 8.14 -21.40
N ARG A 76 -0.39 7.15 -22.03
CA ARG A 76 -1.34 7.38 -23.14
C ARG A 76 -2.58 8.19 -22.73
N ASP A 77 -3.03 8.03 -21.49
CA ASP A 77 -4.26 8.64 -20.99
C ASP A 77 -4.05 10.05 -20.38
N ARG A 78 -2.81 10.56 -20.40
CA ARG A 78 -2.51 11.89 -19.87
C ARG A 78 -3.16 12.98 -20.72
N SER A 79 -3.52 14.08 -20.07
CA SER A 79 -3.96 15.28 -20.79
C SER A 79 -2.80 15.92 -21.57
N TRP A 80 -3.12 16.68 -22.62
CA TRP A 80 -2.09 17.42 -23.38
C TRP A 80 -1.29 18.38 -22.51
N ASP A 81 -1.91 18.94 -21.47
CA ASP A 81 -1.26 19.85 -20.51
C ASP A 81 -0.19 19.10 -19.68
N GLU A 82 -0.53 17.90 -19.20
CA GLU A 82 0.40 17.02 -18.49
C GLU A 82 1.48 16.45 -19.43
N ALA A 83 1.17 16.26 -20.70
CA ALA A 83 2.13 15.83 -21.71
C ALA A 83 3.14 16.92 -22.09
N ALA A 84 2.66 18.15 -22.21
CA ALA A 84 3.44 19.32 -22.55
C ALA A 84 4.22 19.87 -21.35
N SER A 85 3.81 19.53 -20.12
CA SER A 85 4.56 19.81 -18.90
C SER A 85 5.87 19.02 -18.89
N CYS A 86 6.91 19.61 -19.47
CA CYS A 86 8.23 19.02 -19.46
C CYS A 86 8.92 19.32 -18.13
N MET A 87 8.71 18.45 -17.15
CA MET A 87 9.24 18.63 -15.78
C MET A 87 10.76 18.90 -15.74
N SER A 88 11.52 18.30 -16.65
CA SER A 88 12.97 18.50 -16.75
C SER A 88 13.38 19.92 -17.17
N PHE A 89 12.47 20.70 -17.74
CA PHE A 89 12.71 22.06 -18.23
C PHE A 89 11.80 23.11 -17.57
N ILE A 90 11.27 22.81 -16.38
CA ILE A 90 10.46 23.79 -15.64
C ILE A 90 11.36 24.97 -15.23
N THR A 91 10.92 26.17 -15.61
CA THR A 91 11.53 27.44 -15.17
C THR A 91 10.70 28.02 -14.04
N PHE A 92 11.36 28.38 -12.92
CA PHE A 92 10.69 28.97 -11.75
C PHE A 92 10.44 30.49 -11.90
N GLU A 93 11.00 31.13 -12.93
CA GLU A 93 10.69 32.52 -13.29
C GLU A 93 9.39 32.57 -14.12
N HIS A 94 8.25 32.64 -13.45
CA HIS A 94 6.94 32.79 -14.07
C HIS A 94 6.08 33.83 -13.35
N ARG A 95 4.98 34.27 -13.97
CA ARG A 95 4.08 35.32 -13.43
C ARG A 95 3.51 34.99 -12.04
N GLY A 96 3.43 33.70 -11.69
CA GLY A 96 3.00 33.24 -10.37
C GLY A 96 3.96 33.65 -9.24
N LYS A 97 5.24 33.91 -9.54
CA LYS A 97 6.22 34.44 -8.59
C LYS A 97 5.75 35.76 -7.98
N ALA A 98 5.23 36.67 -8.81
CA ALA A 98 4.71 37.98 -8.37
C ALA A 98 3.40 37.90 -7.57
N MET A 99 2.65 36.81 -7.74
CA MET A 99 1.39 36.58 -7.03
C MET A 99 1.57 35.85 -5.70
N SER A 100 2.77 35.32 -5.43
CA SER A 100 3.03 34.60 -4.19
C SER A 100 3.39 35.55 -3.04
N PRO A 101 2.71 35.47 -1.88
CA PRO A 101 2.98 36.36 -0.74
C PRO A 101 4.40 36.20 -0.20
N ALA A 102 4.96 34.99 -0.28
CA ALA A 102 6.34 34.72 0.12
C ALA A 102 7.37 35.49 -0.71
N HIS A 103 7.18 35.59 -2.03
CA HIS A 103 8.09 36.37 -2.88
C HIS A 103 7.86 37.87 -2.76
N ALA A 104 6.64 38.32 -2.43
CA ALA A 104 6.35 39.74 -2.19
C ALA A 104 7.17 40.27 -0.99
N VAL A 105 7.22 39.52 0.11
CA VAL A 105 8.00 39.89 1.31
C VAL A 105 9.51 39.92 1.01
N VAL A 106 10.02 38.93 0.29
CA VAL A 106 11.44 38.88 -0.10
C VAL A 106 11.79 40.07 -1.00
N ARG A 107 10.93 40.38 -1.99
CA ARG A 107 11.12 41.51 -2.90
C ARG A 107 11.16 42.84 -2.15
N GLN A 108 10.21 43.09 -1.24
CA GLN A 108 10.18 44.30 -0.41
C GLN A 108 11.47 44.46 0.39
N ARG A 109 11.92 43.38 1.05
CA ARG A 109 13.17 43.40 1.81
C ARG A 109 14.38 43.70 0.91
N THR A 110 14.47 43.11 -0.27
CA THR A 110 15.57 43.35 -1.21
C THR A 110 15.57 44.81 -1.70
N GLU A 111 14.39 45.39 -1.97
CA GLU A 111 14.24 46.79 -2.38
C GLU A 111 14.65 47.77 -1.28
N GLU A 112 14.25 47.51 -0.02
CA GLU A 112 14.67 48.31 1.14
C GLU A 112 16.18 48.30 1.34
N VAL A 113 16.80 47.12 1.29
CA VAL A 113 18.25 46.97 1.44
C VAL A 113 18.99 47.69 0.30
N ALA A 114 18.52 47.56 -0.95
CA ALA A 114 19.10 48.24 -2.09
C ALA A 114 19.04 49.78 -1.96
N GLN A 115 17.94 50.33 -1.44
CA GLN A 115 17.83 51.78 -1.18
C GLN A 115 18.82 52.25 -0.11
N VAL A 116 18.99 51.48 0.97
CA VAL A 116 19.97 51.81 2.02
C VAL A 116 21.39 51.82 1.44
N TYR A 117 21.77 50.79 0.69
CA TYR A 117 23.10 50.74 0.04
C TYR A 117 23.32 51.90 -0.92
N PHE A 118 22.34 52.20 -1.78
CA PHE A 118 22.44 53.34 -2.70
C PHE A 118 22.65 54.65 -1.95
N ARG A 119 21.93 54.85 -0.84
CA ARG A 119 22.03 56.06 -0.03
C ARG A 119 23.35 56.16 0.74
N VAL A 120 23.97 55.04 1.13
CA VAL A 120 25.29 54.99 1.77
C VAL A 120 26.42 55.21 0.76
N ILE A 121 26.29 54.70 -0.47
CA ILE A 121 27.31 54.88 -1.53
C ILE A 121 27.31 56.32 -2.08
N LEU A 122 26.17 57.00 -2.06
CA LEU A 122 26.02 58.36 -2.57
C LEU A 122 26.35 59.46 -1.54
N LEU A 123 26.74 59.07 -0.32
CA LEU A 123 27.15 59.93 0.80
C LEU A 123 28.66 59.86 0.99
#